data_AF-A0A1I3WFY5-F1
#
_entry.id   AF-A0A1I3WFY5-F1
#
_cell.length_a   1.000
_cell.length_b   1.000
_cell.length_c   1.000
_cell.angle_alpha   90.00
_cell.angle_beta   90.00
_cell.angle_gamma   90.00
#
_symmetry.space_group_name_H-M   'P 1'
#
loop_
_entity.id
_entity.type
_entity.pdbx_description
1 polymer ?
#
loop_
_entity_poly.entity_id
_entity_poly.type
_entity_poly.pdbx_seq_one_letter_code
_entity_poly.pdbx_strand_id
1 'polypeptide(L)'
;MVVAGLGGGARVRGCVVVLLLGVLAACTAGTPGAAPTEATTPTASAALSVVPAARPAAATVVDGDEATAAASTSAALLDAAPVAVVAAAGDVAGGLTGATAAVALGAPLLLAGGGADVRAELARLGAAHLLVVGDVPDDALPADVVRVRVPSGADGAALAAATGHRFGPATPVPVGGEVDAVRALAGPEPAVLVLDGAPAPAAPTQPAPSATPSATPAPAGLPSTTPAAVPDVLALADGPVPTAALATLRALDVDVLDVPGGDPRATTATVQALAQADPAAVVAFGPTFGQSDLLAARVATARTGVELPGGGQLVFPAVAGQPGKKYVALYGTPGSGALGVLGEQDVPATVARAQEHAAMYADLTSDTVVPAVEIIATIASAGPEDDQTYSRRRAVDDLRPLVDAAAAAGQYVLLDLQPGRTDFVTQAQAYAELLELPHVGLALDPEWRLAPDQVHLRQIGSVGIDEVNATAAWLAGFTRERALPQKMFVLHQFSLRMITERERLDTSFDELAPLIHVDGQGTQGAKAGTWAALRAGAPPVHWGWKNFYDEDLPMLDPAATYRVEPVPDLVTYQ
;
A
#
# COMPACT_ATOMS: atom_id res chain seq x y z
N MET A 1 -24.22 -46.27 -41.51
CA MET A 1 -23.14 -46.32 -42.53
C MET A 1 -21.81 -46.22 -41.78
N VAL A 2 -21.12 -47.36 -41.62
CA VAL A 2 -19.65 -47.61 -41.66
C VAL A 2 -18.73 -46.36 -41.67
N VAL A 3 -17.58 -46.17 -40.99
CA VAL A 3 -16.69 -46.92 -40.05
C VAL A 3 -15.58 -45.94 -39.56
N ALA A 4 -15.05 -46.21 -38.34
CA ALA A 4 -13.71 -45.96 -37.75
C ALA A 4 -12.99 -44.59 -37.69
N GLY A 5 -12.37 -44.38 -36.52
CA GLY A 5 -11.20 -43.52 -36.28
C GLY A 5 -10.67 -43.68 -34.85
N LEU A 6 -9.78 -44.65 -34.62
CA LEU A 6 -9.04 -44.92 -33.38
C LEU A 6 -7.93 -43.89 -33.14
N GLY A 7 -7.62 -43.61 -31.86
CA GLY A 7 -6.42 -42.88 -31.46
C GLY A 7 -6.25 -42.78 -29.95
N GLY A 8 -5.79 -43.86 -29.32
CA GLY A 8 -5.29 -43.88 -27.94
C GLY A 8 -3.76 -44.01 -27.90
N GLY A 9 -3.14 -43.51 -26.83
CA GLY A 9 -1.72 -43.71 -26.49
C GLY A 9 -1.23 -42.53 -25.65
N ALA A 10 -1.13 -42.60 -24.33
CA ALA A 10 -0.25 -43.39 -23.46
C ALA A 10 0.75 -42.45 -22.77
N ARG A 11 0.56 -42.31 -21.45
CA ARG A 11 1.43 -41.59 -20.52
C ARG A 11 2.78 -42.32 -20.40
N VAL A 12 3.89 -41.61 -20.58
CA VAL A 12 5.23 -42.11 -20.27
C VAL A 12 5.72 -41.45 -18.99
N ARG A 13 5.93 -42.28 -17.97
CA ARG A 13 6.64 -41.97 -16.72
C ARG A 13 8.14 -41.90 -17.01
N GLY A 14 8.77 -40.75 -16.80
CA GLY A 14 10.23 -40.61 -16.79
C GLY A 14 10.80 -41.10 -15.47
N CYS A 15 11.56 -42.19 -15.52
CA CYS A 15 12.38 -42.67 -14.40
C CYS A 15 13.71 -41.92 -14.36
N VAL A 16 14.08 -41.47 -13.16
CA VAL A 16 15.38 -40.92 -12.79
C VAL A 16 16.41 -42.05 -12.75
N VAL A 17 17.53 -41.89 -13.47
CA VAL A 17 18.74 -42.71 -13.31
C VAL A 17 19.90 -41.75 -13.04
N VAL A 18 20.38 -41.74 -11.79
CA VAL A 18 21.60 -41.07 -11.37
C VAL A 18 22.75 -42.06 -11.55
N LEU A 19 23.70 -41.72 -12.41
CA LEU A 19 24.88 -42.54 -12.71
C LEU A 19 26.08 -41.96 -11.96
N LEU A 20 26.48 -42.65 -10.88
CA LEU A 20 27.69 -42.42 -10.09
C LEU A 20 28.91 -42.93 -10.87
N LEU A 21 29.82 -42.03 -11.26
CA LEU A 21 31.14 -42.36 -11.79
C LEU A 21 32.20 -42.07 -10.73
N GLY A 22 32.65 -43.13 -10.05
CA GLY A 22 33.90 -43.13 -9.29
C GLY A 22 35.07 -43.47 -10.21
N VAL A 23 36.12 -42.64 -10.17
CA VAL A 23 37.39 -42.95 -10.85
C VAL A 23 38.46 -43.16 -9.79
N LEU A 24 39.01 -44.38 -9.84
CA LEU A 24 40.11 -44.90 -9.03
C LEU A 24 41.46 -44.29 -9.45
N ALA A 25 42.33 -44.19 -8.46
CA ALA A 25 43.72 -43.80 -8.56
C ALA A 25 44.57 -44.72 -9.45
N ALA A 26 45.52 -44.14 -10.18
CA ALA A 26 46.65 -44.85 -10.75
C ALA A 26 47.95 -44.12 -10.36
N CYS A 27 48.81 -44.83 -9.62
CA CYS A 27 50.16 -44.42 -9.28
C CYS A 27 51.11 -44.76 -10.44
N THR A 28 51.93 -43.80 -10.89
CA THR A 28 53.18 -44.08 -11.60
C THR A 28 54.28 -43.17 -11.06
N ALA A 29 55.31 -43.80 -10.50
CA ALA A 29 56.52 -43.16 -10.02
C ALA A 29 57.52 -42.99 -11.17
N GLY A 30 58.20 -41.83 -11.24
CA GLY A 30 59.28 -41.58 -12.19
C GLY A 30 60.04 -40.27 -11.97
N THR A 31 61.09 -40.35 -11.16
CA THR A 31 62.37 -39.57 -11.14
C THR A 31 62.39 -38.01 -11.12
N PRO A 32 63.29 -37.38 -10.33
CA PRO A 32 63.24 -35.95 -10.02
C PRO A 32 63.98 -35.09 -11.05
N GLY A 33 63.28 -34.12 -11.63
CA GLY A 33 63.82 -33.07 -12.49
C GLY A 33 63.50 -31.69 -11.93
N ALA A 34 64.56 -30.89 -11.76
CA ALA A 34 64.62 -29.48 -11.35
C ALA A 34 63.29 -28.70 -11.22
N ALA A 35 63.03 -28.21 -10.01
CA ALA A 35 61.91 -27.31 -9.72
C ALA A 35 62.06 -25.99 -10.51
N PRO A 36 61.07 -25.60 -11.33
CA PRO A 36 60.91 -24.21 -11.74
C PRO A 36 60.27 -23.44 -10.59
N THR A 37 60.74 -22.22 -10.37
CA THR A 37 60.20 -21.27 -9.40
C THR A 37 58.71 -21.07 -9.66
N GLU A 38 57.85 -21.55 -8.75
CA GLU A 38 56.42 -21.20 -8.76
C GLU A 38 56.31 -19.70 -8.51
N ALA A 39 56.05 -18.96 -9.59
CA ALA A 39 55.46 -17.64 -9.49
C ALA A 39 54.06 -17.84 -8.88
N THR A 40 53.91 -17.48 -7.62
CA THR A 40 52.60 -17.34 -6.98
C THR A 40 51.81 -16.30 -7.76
N THR A 41 50.90 -16.75 -8.63
CA THR A 41 49.84 -15.92 -9.20
C THR A 41 49.05 -15.36 -8.03
N PRO A 42 48.92 -14.03 -7.87
CA PRO A 42 48.13 -13.46 -6.79
C PRO A 42 46.68 -13.94 -6.96
N THR A 43 46.18 -14.68 -5.97
CA THR A 43 44.76 -14.98 -5.85
C THR A 43 44.01 -13.65 -5.84
N ALA A 44 43.15 -13.41 -6.83
CA ALA A 44 42.31 -12.22 -6.87
C ALA A 44 41.54 -12.13 -5.55
N SER A 45 41.77 -11.07 -4.78
CA SER A 45 41.02 -10.82 -3.55
C SER A 45 39.54 -10.73 -3.91
N ALA A 46 38.70 -11.56 -3.28
CA ALA A 46 37.26 -11.53 -3.53
C ALA A 46 36.72 -10.12 -3.21
N ALA A 47 35.88 -9.58 -4.09
CA ALA A 47 35.25 -8.30 -3.87
C ALA A 47 34.30 -8.37 -2.66
N LEU A 48 34.27 -7.31 -1.86
CA LEU A 48 33.36 -7.19 -0.72
C LEU A 48 31.95 -6.82 -1.19
N SER A 49 30.93 -7.26 -0.48
CA SER A 49 29.55 -6.90 -0.76
C SER A 49 28.78 -6.72 0.53
N VAL A 50 27.67 -5.99 0.45
CA VAL A 50 26.72 -5.87 1.56
C VAL A 50 26.00 -7.20 1.77
N VAL A 51 25.46 -7.39 2.97
CA VAL A 51 24.60 -8.52 3.32
C VAL A 51 23.19 -7.96 3.55
N PRO A 52 22.24 -8.24 2.64
CA PRO A 52 20.85 -7.87 2.83
C PRO A 52 20.27 -8.46 4.12
N ALA A 53 19.31 -7.76 4.72
CA ALA A 53 18.58 -8.23 5.89
C ALA A 53 17.94 -9.59 5.60
N ALA A 54 18.25 -10.62 6.40
CA ALA A 54 17.77 -11.97 6.14
C ALA A 54 16.24 -12.13 6.27
N ARG A 55 15.59 -11.26 7.07
CA ARG A 55 14.14 -11.22 7.30
C ARG A 55 13.70 -9.77 7.52
N PRO A 56 13.52 -8.97 6.46
CA PRO A 56 12.99 -7.63 6.62
C PRO A 56 11.59 -7.69 7.23
N ALA A 57 11.24 -6.68 8.04
CA ALA A 57 9.86 -6.50 8.48
C ALA A 57 8.95 -6.27 7.27
N ALA A 58 7.72 -6.79 7.29
CA ALA A 58 6.80 -6.68 6.17
C ALA A 58 6.56 -5.22 5.73
N ALA A 59 6.59 -4.28 6.68
CA ALA A 59 6.63 -2.86 6.40
C ALA A 59 7.49 -2.14 7.44
N THR A 60 8.23 -1.12 7.00
CA THR A 60 8.95 -0.17 7.86
C THR A 60 8.54 1.23 7.45
N VAL A 61 8.14 2.08 8.40
CA VAL A 61 7.85 3.49 8.12
C VAL A 61 9.01 4.32 8.63
N VAL A 62 9.60 5.08 7.72
CA VAL A 62 10.75 5.95 7.97
C VAL A 62 10.24 7.39 8.10
N ASP A 63 10.50 7.96 9.27
CA ASP A 63 10.20 9.35 9.62
C ASP A 63 11.42 9.97 10.32
N GLY A 64 11.55 11.29 10.23
CA GLY A 64 12.67 12.06 10.77
C GLY A 64 13.47 12.82 9.72
N ASP A 65 14.58 13.38 10.16
CA ASP A 65 15.48 14.12 9.29
C ASP A 65 16.26 13.21 8.32
N GLU A 66 17.01 13.81 7.40
CA GLU A 66 17.73 13.08 6.36
C GLU A 66 18.73 12.05 6.93
N ALA A 67 19.39 12.36 8.04
CA ALA A 67 20.31 11.45 8.72
C ALA A 67 19.58 10.25 9.34
N THR A 68 18.43 10.51 9.99
CA THR A 68 17.56 9.47 10.56
C THR A 68 17.00 8.57 9.48
N ALA A 69 16.58 9.14 8.35
CA ALA A 69 16.07 8.39 7.23
C ALA A 69 17.15 7.50 6.58
N ALA A 70 18.37 8.01 6.41
CA ALA A 70 19.49 7.24 5.89
C ALA A 70 19.83 6.04 6.80
N ALA A 71 19.96 6.28 8.11
CA ALA A 71 20.26 5.22 9.07
C ALA A 71 19.13 4.19 9.17
N SER A 72 17.86 4.62 9.18
CA SER A 72 16.71 3.72 9.25
C SER A 72 16.56 2.87 7.99
N THR A 73 16.85 3.44 6.82
CA THR A 73 16.86 2.71 5.54
C THR A 73 17.95 1.63 5.53
N SER A 74 19.16 1.98 5.98
CA SER A 74 20.25 1.02 6.14
C SER A 74 19.89 -0.10 7.11
N ALA A 75 19.31 0.24 8.27
CA ALA A 75 18.86 -0.73 9.27
C ALA A 75 17.75 -1.67 8.77
N ALA A 76 16.84 -1.17 7.94
CA ALA A 76 15.76 -1.95 7.37
C ALA A 76 16.24 -2.95 6.30
N LEU A 77 17.29 -2.60 5.54
CA LEU A 77 17.69 -3.33 4.34
C LEU A 77 18.95 -4.18 4.51
N LEU A 78 19.82 -3.88 5.47
CA LEU A 78 21.16 -4.46 5.56
C LEU A 78 21.46 -5.04 6.94
N ASP A 79 21.97 -6.27 6.98
CA ASP A 79 22.56 -6.89 8.18
C ASP A 79 24.05 -6.55 8.31
N ALA A 80 24.77 -6.37 7.20
CA ALA A 80 26.18 -5.96 7.20
C ALA A 80 26.56 -5.15 5.94
N ALA A 81 27.53 -4.25 6.09
CA ALA A 81 28.14 -3.51 4.99
C ALA A 81 29.63 -3.24 5.29
N PRO A 82 30.56 -4.06 4.77
CA PRO A 82 32.00 -3.89 5.04
C PRO A 82 32.57 -2.55 4.55
N VAL A 83 31.91 -1.95 3.55
CA VAL A 83 32.21 -0.64 2.99
C VAL A 83 30.96 0.23 3.15
N ALA A 84 31.13 1.48 3.59
CA ALA A 84 30.05 2.47 3.67
C ALA A 84 30.54 3.84 3.19
N VAL A 85 29.62 4.66 2.68
CA VAL A 85 29.88 6.06 2.33
C VAL A 85 29.31 6.96 3.42
N VAL A 86 30.09 7.95 3.85
CA VAL A 86 29.67 8.91 4.88
C VAL A 86 29.90 10.33 4.38
N ALA A 87 28.86 11.16 4.43
CA ALA A 87 28.91 12.59 4.15
C ALA A 87 28.44 13.41 5.35
N ALA A 88 28.72 14.71 5.39
CA ALA A 88 28.22 15.59 6.45
C ALA A 88 26.74 15.95 6.22
N ALA A 89 25.92 15.90 7.27
CA ALA A 89 24.54 16.36 7.18
C ALA A 89 24.48 17.86 6.83
N GLY A 90 23.65 18.22 5.85
CA GLY A 90 23.52 19.59 5.35
C GLY A 90 24.55 20.00 4.28
N ASP A 91 25.55 19.17 3.98
CA ASP A 91 26.45 19.38 2.83
C ASP A 91 25.82 18.78 1.56
N VAL A 92 25.08 19.60 0.80
CA VAL A 92 24.38 19.17 -0.41
C VAL A 92 25.34 18.63 -1.48
N ALA A 93 26.47 19.31 -1.71
CA ALA A 93 27.45 18.86 -2.70
C ALA A 93 28.15 17.56 -2.28
N GLY A 94 28.42 17.42 -0.97
CA GLY A 94 28.91 16.18 -0.36
C GLY A 94 27.90 15.04 -0.47
N GLY A 95 26.60 15.32 -0.25
CA GLY A 95 25.51 14.37 -0.40
C GLY A 95 25.42 13.81 -1.83
N LEU A 96 25.44 14.67 -2.86
CA LEU A 96 25.42 14.25 -4.27
C LEU A 96 26.65 13.42 -4.68
N THR A 97 27.84 13.84 -4.20
CA THR A 97 29.09 13.10 -4.42
C THR A 97 29.03 11.73 -3.72
N GLY A 98 28.53 11.70 -2.49
CA GLY A 98 28.30 10.49 -1.73
C GLY A 98 27.30 9.56 -2.39
N ALA A 99 26.21 10.09 -2.95
CA ALA A 99 25.18 9.31 -3.63
C ALA A 99 25.73 8.63 -4.88
N THR A 100 26.48 9.38 -5.70
CA THR A 100 27.20 8.85 -6.86
C THR A 100 28.12 7.69 -6.46
N ALA A 101 28.91 7.88 -5.40
CA ALA A 101 29.85 6.86 -4.94
C ALA A 101 29.16 5.64 -4.32
N ALA A 102 28.08 5.84 -3.55
CA ALA A 102 27.30 4.79 -2.92
C ALA A 102 26.70 3.83 -3.96
N VAL A 103 26.13 4.37 -5.04
CA VAL A 103 25.58 3.58 -6.15
C VAL A 103 26.67 2.78 -6.87
N ALA A 104 27.83 3.38 -7.13
CA ALA A 104 28.96 2.67 -7.75
C ALA A 104 29.50 1.53 -6.85
N LEU A 105 29.62 1.81 -5.55
CA LEU A 105 30.13 0.85 -4.57
C LEU A 105 29.12 -0.26 -4.22
N GLY A 106 27.82 -0.02 -4.42
CA GLY A 106 26.76 -0.88 -3.89
C GLY A 106 26.74 -0.86 -2.36
N ALA A 107 26.95 0.31 -1.77
CA ALA A 107 27.12 0.52 -0.33
C ALA A 107 26.14 1.58 0.19
N PRO A 108 25.76 1.55 1.48
CA PRO A 108 24.88 2.57 2.05
C PRO A 108 25.56 3.93 2.11
N LEU A 109 24.77 4.99 1.91
CA LEU A 109 25.15 6.37 2.21
C LEU A 109 24.54 6.77 3.56
N LEU A 110 25.41 7.08 4.52
CA LEU A 110 25.04 7.56 5.85
C LEU A 110 25.50 9.00 6.04
N LEU A 111 24.84 9.73 6.95
CA LEU A 111 25.17 11.12 7.25
C LEU A 111 25.73 11.28 8.66
N ALA A 112 26.83 12.02 8.77
CA ALA A 112 27.41 12.43 10.03
C ALA A 112 26.85 13.79 10.46
N GLY A 113 26.30 13.83 11.68
CA GLY A 113 25.52 14.97 12.17
C GLY A 113 24.01 14.79 11.90
N GLY A 114 23.17 15.58 12.57
CA GLY A 114 21.72 15.41 12.54
C GLY A 114 21.19 14.51 13.67
N GLY A 115 20.01 13.91 13.46
CA GLY A 115 19.28 13.14 14.47
C GLY A 115 19.75 11.70 14.69
N ALA A 116 20.59 11.14 13.82
CA ALA A 116 21.05 9.76 13.89
C ALA A 116 22.48 9.62 14.46
N ASP A 117 22.72 8.54 15.22
CA ASP A 117 24.08 8.13 15.60
C ASP A 117 24.72 7.28 14.49
N VAL A 118 25.37 7.96 13.54
CA VAL A 118 26.08 7.31 12.43
C VAL A 118 27.13 6.31 12.91
N ARG A 119 27.77 6.54 14.06
CA ARG A 119 28.82 5.66 14.58
C ARG A 119 28.22 4.34 15.05
N ALA A 120 27.06 4.40 15.69
CA ALA A 120 26.32 3.21 16.11
C ALA A 120 25.88 2.38 14.90
N GLU A 121 25.39 3.03 13.84
CA GLU A 121 24.95 2.33 12.62
C GLU A 121 26.13 1.69 11.86
N LEU A 122 27.25 2.41 11.71
CA LEU A 122 28.48 1.85 11.12
C LEU A 122 29.01 0.66 11.91
N ALA A 123 28.93 0.69 13.25
CA ALA A 123 29.30 -0.43 14.10
C ALA A 123 28.36 -1.62 13.92
N ARG A 124 27.04 -1.39 13.81
CA ARG A 124 26.04 -2.44 13.54
C ARG A 124 26.33 -3.15 12.21
N LEU A 125 26.63 -2.37 11.17
CA LEU A 125 26.98 -2.88 9.84
C LEU A 125 28.32 -3.62 9.78
N GLY A 126 29.16 -3.50 10.82
CA GLY A 126 30.52 -4.04 10.80
C GLY A 126 31.41 -3.38 9.73
N ALA A 127 31.19 -2.08 9.47
CA ALA A 127 31.93 -1.35 8.45
C ALA A 127 33.42 -1.26 8.80
N ALA A 128 34.29 -1.75 7.91
CA ALA A 128 35.74 -1.74 8.07
C ALA A 128 36.42 -0.66 7.23
N HIS A 129 35.76 -0.23 6.14
CA HIS A 129 36.27 0.79 5.22
C HIS A 129 35.21 1.86 4.96
N LEU A 130 35.61 3.13 5.03
CA LEU A 130 34.72 4.26 4.81
C LEU A 130 35.22 5.12 3.64
N LEU A 131 34.33 5.46 2.72
CA LEU A 131 34.51 6.63 1.87
C LEU A 131 33.94 7.84 2.60
N VAL A 132 34.80 8.76 3.01
CA VAL A 132 34.42 9.97 3.71
C VAL A 132 34.38 11.12 2.70
N VAL A 133 33.20 11.68 2.48
CA VAL A 133 32.96 12.75 1.51
C VAL A 133 32.82 14.09 2.21
N GLY A 134 33.66 15.04 1.83
CA GLY A 134 33.68 16.38 2.40
C GLY A 134 34.25 16.43 3.82
N ASP A 135 33.86 17.47 4.56
CA ASP A 135 34.39 17.79 5.88
C ASP A 135 33.62 17.07 7.00
N VAL A 136 33.70 15.74 7.04
CA VAL A 136 33.17 14.95 8.16
C VAL A 136 34.19 14.90 9.31
N PRO A 137 33.81 15.34 10.54
CA PRO A 137 34.69 15.31 11.70
C PRO A 137 35.17 13.90 12.07
N ASP A 138 36.46 13.77 12.41
CA ASP A 138 37.06 12.47 12.71
C ASP A 138 36.48 11.78 13.96
N ASP A 139 36.00 12.58 14.91
CA ASP A 139 35.36 12.13 16.14
C ASP A 139 33.95 11.57 15.89
N ALA A 140 33.27 11.97 14.81
CA ALA A 140 31.98 11.41 14.40
C ALA A 140 32.10 9.96 13.88
N LEU A 141 33.31 9.50 13.53
CA LEU A 141 33.56 8.21 12.88
C LEU A 141 34.23 7.20 13.83
N PRO A 142 34.02 5.87 13.66
CA PRO A 142 34.71 4.85 14.46
C PRO A 142 36.23 4.91 14.26
N ALA A 143 37.03 4.78 15.33
CA ALA A 143 38.49 4.93 15.25
C ALA A 143 39.19 3.82 14.45
N ASP A 144 38.68 2.59 14.52
CA ASP A 144 39.35 1.38 14.01
C ASP A 144 38.94 1.00 12.57
N VAL A 145 38.65 2.00 11.72
CA VAL A 145 38.23 1.81 10.33
C VAL A 145 39.18 2.52 9.36
N VAL A 146 39.36 1.94 8.17
CA VAL A 146 40.17 2.56 7.11
C VAL A 146 39.33 3.66 6.43
N ARG A 147 39.85 4.88 6.39
CA ARG A 147 39.13 6.05 5.84
C ARG A 147 39.81 6.52 4.56
N VAL A 148 39.05 6.60 3.46
CA VAL A 148 39.47 7.24 2.20
C VAL A 148 38.66 8.51 2.04
N ARG A 149 39.32 9.66 1.87
CA ARG A 149 38.65 10.97 1.79
C ARG A 149 38.56 11.47 0.36
N VAL A 150 37.41 12.02 0.01
CA VAL A 150 37.18 12.77 -1.24
C VAL A 150 36.50 14.11 -0.93
N PRO A 151 36.83 15.20 -1.65
CA PRO A 151 36.18 16.48 -1.43
C PRO A 151 34.72 16.46 -1.88
N SER A 152 33.91 17.35 -1.32
CA SER A 152 32.56 17.62 -1.83
C SER A 152 32.63 18.16 -3.26
N GLY A 153 31.80 17.64 -4.16
CA GLY A 153 31.84 17.96 -5.59
C GLY A 153 33.03 17.32 -6.33
N ALA A 154 33.54 16.18 -5.85
CA ALA A 154 34.60 15.44 -6.52
C ALA A 154 34.19 15.02 -7.94
N ASP A 155 35.11 15.17 -8.90
CA ASP A 155 34.89 14.70 -10.27
C ASP A 155 35.03 13.17 -10.38
N GLY A 156 34.65 12.63 -11.54
CA GLY A 156 34.72 11.18 -11.79
C GLY A 156 36.14 10.61 -11.70
N ALA A 157 37.18 11.40 -11.92
CA ALA A 157 38.57 10.94 -11.82
C ALA A 157 38.98 10.75 -10.35
N ALA A 158 38.64 11.71 -9.48
CA ALA A 158 38.85 11.60 -8.05
C ALA A 158 38.06 10.42 -7.44
N LEU A 159 36.80 10.27 -7.85
CA LEU A 159 35.97 9.13 -7.42
C LEU A 159 36.52 7.79 -7.91
N ALA A 160 36.96 7.69 -9.16
CA ALA A 160 37.57 6.48 -9.70
C ALA A 160 38.86 6.11 -8.97
N ALA A 161 39.69 7.10 -8.61
CA ALA A 161 40.91 6.86 -7.84
C ALA A 161 40.61 6.36 -6.42
N ALA A 162 39.59 6.90 -5.75
CA ALA A 162 39.24 6.53 -4.38
C ALA A 162 38.51 5.19 -4.28
N THR A 163 37.66 4.86 -5.26
CA THR A 163 36.75 3.70 -5.21
C THR A 163 37.18 2.53 -6.08
N GLY A 164 38.03 2.76 -7.09
CA GLY A 164 38.37 1.76 -8.09
C GLY A 164 37.27 1.48 -9.13
N HIS A 165 36.15 2.20 -9.08
CA HIS A 165 35.01 2.05 -9.99
C HIS A 165 35.06 3.03 -11.15
N ARG A 166 34.29 2.74 -12.22
CA ARG A 166 34.11 3.64 -13.36
C ARG A 166 32.85 4.46 -13.18
N PHE A 167 32.87 5.68 -13.70
CA PHE A 167 31.78 6.64 -13.59
C PHE A 167 31.41 7.17 -14.96
N GLY A 168 30.13 7.44 -15.15
CA GLY A 168 29.58 8.08 -16.32
C GLY A 168 29.95 9.57 -16.41
N PRO A 169 29.39 10.30 -17.39
CA PRO A 169 29.63 11.73 -17.53
C PRO A 169 29.11 12.52 -16.32
N ALA A 170 29.66 13.71 -16.11
CA ALA A 170 29.14 14.64 -15.11
C ALA A 170 27.76 15.16 -15.52
N THR A 171 26.83 15.15 -14.57
CA THR A 171 25.47 15.66 -14.72
C THR A 171 25.29 16.84 -13.77
N PRO A 172 25.10 18.07 -14.30
CA PRO A 172 24.78 19.22 -13.49
C PRO A 172 23.39 19.08 -12.83
N VAL A 173 23.31 19.42 -11.55
CA VAL A 173 22.10 19.32 -10.73
C VAL A 173 21.72 20.71 -10.24
N PRO A 174 20.57 21.27 -10.65
CA PRO A 174 20.11 22.56 -10.13
C PRO A 174 19.73 22.42 -8.65
N VAL A 175 19.86 23.53 -7.90
CA VAL A 175 19.38 23.59 -6.51
C VAL A 175 17.88 23.27 -6.47
N GLY A 176 17.47 22.31 -5.65
CA GLY A 176 16.11 21.77 -5.58
C GLY A 176 15.83 20.59 -6.52
N GLY A 177 16.78 20.22 -7.40
CA GLY A 177 16.71 19.06 -8.30
C GLY A 177 17.43 17.81 -7.80
N GLU A 178 17.89 17.80 -6.54
CA GLU A 178 18.77 16.77 -6.00
C GLU A 178 18.09 15.41 -5.90
N VAL A 179 16.83 15.38 -5.44
CA VAL A 179 16.05 14.14 -5.28
C VAL A 179 15.86 13.45 -6.63
N ASP A 180 15.47 14.19 -7.68
CA ASP A 180 15.27 13.64 -9.02
C ASP A 180 16.58 13.14 -9.62
N ALA A 181 17.68 13.89 -9.43
CA ALA A 181 19.00 13.49 -9.91
C ALA A 181 19.48 12.19 -9.25
N VAL A 182 19.31 12.04 -7.92
CA VAL A 182 19.66 10.81 -7.21
C VAL A 182 18.72 9.67 -7.60
N ARG A 183 17.42 9.94 -7.79
CA ARG A 183 16.44 8.93 -8.24
C ARG A 183 16.80 8.34 -9.61
N ALA A 184 17.45 9.12 -10.48
CA ALA A 184 17.87 8.72 -11.82
C ALA A 184 19.22 8.00 -11.88
N LEU A 185 19.95 7.89 -10.77
CA LEU A 185 21.21 7.15 -10.73
C LEU A 185 20.98 5.65 -10.97
N ALA A 186 21.85 5.07 -11.80
CA ALA A 186 21.86 3.65 -12.10
C ALA A 186 23.30 3.13 -12.11
N GLY A 187 23.53 1.96 -11.53
CA GLY A 187 24.81 1.25 -11.63
C GLY A 187 24.97 0.52 -12.96
N PRO A 188 26.15 -0.08 -13.23
CA PRO A 188 27.35 -0.06 -12.40
C PRO A 188 28.25 1.19 -12.63
N GLU A 189 27.97 2.00 -13.64
CA GLU A 189 28.75 3.21 -13.98
C GLU A 189 27.87 4.47 -13.85
N PRO A 190 27.51 4.88 -12.61
CA PRO A 190 26.59 5.99 -12.40
C PRO A 190 27.15 7.32 -12.92
N ALA A 191 26.25 8.20 -13.35
CA ALA A 191 26.61 9.58 -13.69
C ALA A 191 27.15 10.33 -12.46
N VAL A 192 28.11 11.24 -12.67
CA VAL A 192 28.69 12.03 -11.58
C VAL A 192 27.82 13.25 -11.33
N LEU A 193 27.07 13.26 -10.22
CA LEU A 193 26.20 14.38 -9.88
C LEU A 193 27.02 15.57 -9.36
N VAL A 194 26.85 16.73 -9.98
CA VAL A 194 27.56 17.97 -9.63
C VAL A 194 26.56 19.09 -9.41
N LEU A 195 26.57 19.70 -8.22
CA LEU A 195 25.67 20.81 -7.90
C LEU A 195 25.99 22.05 -8.75
N ASP A 196 24.97 22.64 -9.37
CA ASP A 196 25.11 23.86 -10.16
C ASP A 196 25.55 25.04 -9.30
N GLY A 197 26.54 25.79 -9.79
CA GLY A 197 27.08 26.97 -9.11
C GLY A 197 27.96 26.65 -7.90
N ALA A 198 28.26 25.37 -7.62
CA ALA A 198 29.27 25.01 -6.63
C ALA A 198 30.66 25.53 -7.06
N PRO A 199 31.47 26.08 -6.14
CA PRO A 199 32.85 26.43 -6.45
C PRO A 199 33.59 25.21 -6.98
N ALA A 200 34.35 25.37 -8.06
CA ALA A 200 35.21 24.28 -8.55
C ALA A 200 36.09 23.79 -7.39
N PRO A 201 36.26 22.46 -7.21
CA PRO A 201 37.03 21.93 -6.10
C PRO A 201 38.42 22.56 -6.11
N ALA A 202 38.84 23.08 -4.95
CA ALA A 202 40.16 23.67 -4.81
C ALA A 202 41.19 22.61 -5.21
N ALA A 203 42.00 22.92 -6.24
CA ALA A 203 43.04 22.03 -6.70
C ALA A 203 43.92 21.58 -5.51
N PRO A 204 44.34 20.31 -5.45
CA PRO A 204 45.17 19.83 -4.36
C PRO A 204 46.43 20.69 -4.30
N THR A 205 46.63 21.37 -3.17
CA THR A 205 47.87 22.09 -2.90
C THR A 205 48.99 21.05 -2.87
N GLN A 206 49.96 21.17 -3.78
CA GLN A 206 51.13 20.31 -3.81
C GLN A 206 51.76 20.27 -2.40
N PRO A 207 52.05 19.08 -1.84
CA PRO A 207 52.80 19.02 -0.61
C PRO A 207 54.22 19.53 -0.86
N ALA A 208 54.66 20.47 -0.04
CA ALA A 208 56.07 20.85 0.03
C ALA A 208 56.92 19.61 0.35
N PRO A 209 58.10 19.44 -0.27
CA PRO A 209 58.91 18.25 -0.04
C PRO A 209 59.51 18.33 1.37
N SER A 210 59.13 17.41 2.26
CA SER A 210 59.81 17.22 3.54
C SER A 210 59.98 15.73 3.85
N ALA A 211 61.25 15.37 3.83
CA ALA A 211 61.99 14.21 4.30
C ALA A 211 61.29 13.03 5.02
N THR A 212 61.74 11.84 4.59
CA THR A 212 61.93 10.54 5.28
C THR A 212 60.80 9.50 5.13
N PRO A 213 61.01 8.37 4.42
CA PRO A 213 60.03 7.29 4.33
C PRO A 213 60.27 6.27 5.46
N SER A 214 59.31 6.14 6.36
CA SER A 214 59.15 4.95 7.21
C SER A 214 57.69 4.83 7.60
N ALA A 215 56.89 4.28 6.67
CA ALA A 215 55.62 3.62 6.95
C ALA A 215 55.28 2.77 5.72
N THR A 216 54.86 1.53 5.97
CA THR A 216 54.17 0.65 5.02
C THR A 216 53.11 1.46 4.24
N PRO A 217 53.00 1.33 2.90
CA PRO A 217 52.05 2.13 2.15
C PRO A 217 50.62 1.76 2.58
N ALA A 218 49.88 2.75 3.08
CA ALA A 218 48.44 2.64 3.24
C ALA A 218 47.82 2.36 1.86
N PRO A 219 46.81 1.49 1.74
CA PRO A 219 46.14 1.25 0.47
C PRO A 219 45.57 2.59 -0.03
N ALA A 220 45.92 2.95 -1.27
CA ALA A 220 45.57 4.26 -1.84
C ALA A 220 44.09 4.43 -2.20
N GLY A 221 43.26 3.39 -2.00
CA GLY A 221 41.84 3.38 -2.32
C GLY A 221 41.09 2.28 -1.56
N LEU A 222 39.77 2.28 -1.69
CA LEU A 222 38.89 1.28 -1.09
C LEU A 222 39.11 -0.12 -1.67
N PRO A 223 38.77 -1.18 -0.93
CA PRO A 223 38.72 -2.53 -1.49
C PRO A 223 37.67 -2.59 -2.61
N SER A 224 37.88 -3.49 -3.57
CA SER A 224 36.89 -3.74 -4.62
C SER A 224 35.58 -4.21 -4.00
N THR A 225 34.47 -3.63 -4.45
CA THR A 225 33.11 -4.04 -4.06
C THR A 225 32.32 -4.55 -5.25
N THR A 226 31.32 -5.39 -4.98
CA THR A 226 30.31 -5.79 -5.96
C THR A 226 28.93 -5.36 -5.46
N PRO A 227 28.15 -4.62 -6.27
CA PRO A 227 26.77 -4.28 -5.94
C PRO A 227 25.93 -5.53 -5.63
N ALA A 228 25.08 -5.42 -4.62
CA ALA A 228 24.09 -6.43 -4.28
C ALA A 228 22.70 -5.83 -4.47
N ALA A 229 21.78 -6.63 -5.00
CA ALA A 229 20.37 -6.29 -5.02
C ALA A 229 19.69 -6.84 -3.76
N VAL A 230 18.68 -6.13 -3.27
CA VAL A 230 17.75 -6.65 -2.26
C VAL A 230 16.44 -7.02 -2.97
N PRO A 231 16.31 -8.26 -3.48
CA PRO A 231 15.10 -8.66 -4.20
C PRO A 231 13.89 -8.64 -3.26
N ASP A 232 12.71 -8.53 -3.85
CA ASP A 232 11.41 -8.58 -3.16
C ASP A 232 11.17 -7.43 -2.15
N VAL A 233 11.93 -6.32 -2.26
CA VAL A 233 11.71 -5.11 -1.47
C VAL A 233 11.33 -3.95 -2.38
N LEU A 234 10.35 -3.15 -1.93
CA LEU A 234 9.91 -1.94 -2.63
C LEU A 234 9.89 -0.75 -1.65
N ALA A 235 10.42 0.39 -2.08
CA ALA A 235 10.26 1.63 -1.33
C ALA A 235 8.96 2.34 -1.72
N LEU A 236 8.24 2.90 -0.75
CA LEU A 236 7.04 3.69 -0.98
C LEU A 236 7.31 5.15 -0.57
N ALA A 237 6.80 6.12 -1.32
CA ALA A 237 7.02 7.53 -1.01
C ALA A 237 5.74 8.35 -1.13
N ASP A 238 5.47 9.19 -0.13
CA ASP A 238 4.47 10.27 -0.22
C ASP A 238 5.21 11.61 -0.19
N GLY A 239 5.68 12.03 -1.37
CA GLY A 239 6.55 13.19 -1.52
C GLY A 239 8.04 12.84 -1.68
N PRO A 240 8.95 13.81 -1.47
CA PRO A 240 10.37 13.62 -1.73
C PRO A 240 11.03 12.67 -0.73
N VAL A 241 11.73 11.66 -1.23
CA VAL A 241 12.58 10.78 -0.40
C VAL A 241 13.88 11.49 -0.05
N PRO A 242 14.35 11.46 1.21
CA PRO A 242 15.63 12.05 1.59
C PRO A 242 16.80 11.48 0.76
N THR A 243 17.71 12.34 0.29
CA THR A 243 18.65 11.97 -0.78
C THR A 243 19.63 10.88 -0.37
N ALA A 244 20.09 10.88 0.88
CA ALA A 244 20.97 9.84 1.41
C ALA A 244 20.29 8.45 1.51
N ALA A 245 19.01 8.43 1.92
CA ALA A 245 18.22 7.21 1.92
C ALA A 245 17.99 6.71 0.48
N LEU A 246 17.62 7.60 -0.43
CA LEU A 246 17.40 7.30 -1.84
C LEU A 246 18.66 6.75 -2.54
N ALA A 247 19.84 7.29 -2.22
CA ALA A 247 21.11 6.76 -2.71
C ALA A 247 21.35 5.32 -2.25
N THR A 248 21.00 5.00 -1.00
CA THR A 248 21.08 3.64 -0.46
C THR A 248 20.10 2.72 -1.20
N LEU A 249 18.86 3.15 -1.45
CA LEU A 249 17.90 2.39 -2.25
C LEU A 249 18.43 2.08 -3.65
N ARG A 250 19.00 3.09 -4.33
CA ARG A 250 19.59 2.91 -5.67
C ARG A 250 20.84 2.04 -5.68
N ALA A 251 21.68 2.14 -4.64
CA ALA A 251 22.85 1.27 -4.48
C ALA A 251 22.47 -0.21 -4.30
N LEU A 252 21.24 -0.46 -3.82
CA LEU A 252 20.68 -1.78 -3.55
C LEU A 252 19.66 -2.26 -4.60
N ASP A 253 19.54 -1.51 -5.70
CA ASP A 253 18.58 -1.78 -6.79
C ASP A 253 17.12 -1.88 -6.31
N VAL A 254 16.74 -1.07 -5.31
CA VAL A 254 15.38 -0.99 -4.78
C VAL A 254 14.62 0.13 -5.48
N ASP A 255 13.52 -0.22 -6.12
CA ASP A 255 12.63 0.74 -6.76
C ASP A 255 11.80 1.54 -5.75
N VAL A 256 11.40 2.75 -6.16
CA VAL A 256 10.56 3.64 -5.37
C VAL A 256 9.24 3.86 -6.10
N LEU A 257 8.14 3.49 -5.45
CA LEU A 257 6.78 3.73 -5.91
C LEU A 257 6.20 4.94 -5.19
N ASP A 258 5.71 5.92 -5.96
CA ASP A 258 5.01 7.07 -5.41
C ASP A 258 3.58 6.68 -5.01
N VAL A 259 3.22 6.92 -3.75
CA VAL A 259 1.93 6.61 -3.13
C VAL A 259 1.36 7.91 -2.53
N PRO A 260 0.73 8.76 -3.36
CA PRO A 260 0.22 10.04 -2.91
C PRO A 260 -0.81 9.85 -1.79
N GLY A 261 -0.63 10.57 -0.68
CA GLY A 261 -1.48 10.48 0.51
C GLY A 261 -1.18 9.27 1.42
N GLY A 262 -0.15 8.47 1.13
CA GLY A 262 0.36 7.44 2.05
C GLY A 262 -0.52 6.19 2.23
N ASP A 263 -1.60 6.04 1.46
CA ASP A 263 -2.40 4.80 1.45
C ASP A 263 -2.26 4.06 0.12
N PRO A 264 -1.58 2.90 0.09
CA PRO A 264 -1.35 2.15 -1.15
C PRO A 264 -2.63 1.58 -1.79
N ARG A 265 -3.75 1.61 -1.07
CA ARG A 265 -5.07 1.18 -1.55
C ARG A 265 -5.80 2.27 -2.33
N ALA A 266 -5.32 3.51 -2.30
CA ALA A 266 -6.14 4.66 -2.73
C ALA A 266 -6.31 4.78 -4.25
N THR A 267 -5.32 4.38 -5.05
CA THR A 267 -5.35 4.56 -6.51
C THR A 267 -5.12 3.24 -7.23
N THR A 268 -5.79 3.07 -8.39
CA THR A 268 -5.56 1.93 -9.30
C THR A 268 -4.07 1.78 -9.64
N ALA A 269 -3.37 2.89 -9.93
CA ALA A 269 -1.95 2.84 -10.27
C ALA A 269 -1.11 2.21 -9.16
N THR A 270 -1.34 2.58 -7.90
CA THR A 270 -0.57 2.05 -6.76
C THR A 270 -0.91 0.59 -6.50
N VAL A 271 -2.20 0.24 -6.51
CA VAL A 271 -2.69 -1.13 -6.30
C VAL A 271 -2.12 -2.07 -7.36
N GLN A 272 -2.19 -1.71 -8.64
CA GLN A 272 -1.66 -2.54 -9.72
C GLN A 272 -0.13 -2.62 -9.68
N ALA A 273 0.58 -1.55 -9.34
CA ALA A 273 2.03 -1.57 -9.22
C ALA A 273 2.48 -2.52 -8.08
N LEU A 274 1.82 -2.48 -6.92
CA LEU A 274 2.12 -3.38 -5.81
C LEU A 274 1.77 -4.84 -6.11
N ALA A 275 0.66 -5.10 -6.79
CA ALA A 275 0.28 -6.44 -7.20
C ALA A 275 1.27 -7.03 -8.22
N GLN A 276 1.81 -6.21 -9.12
CA GLN A 276 2.82 -6.64 -10.09
C GLN A 276 4.20 -6.86 -9.45
N ALA A 277 4.60 -5.98 -8.54
CA ALA A 277 5.88 -6.09 -7.84
C ALA A 277 5.90 -7.21 -6.79
N ASP A 278 4.74 -7.51 -6.20
CA ASP A 278 4.51 -8.49 -5.14
C ASP A 278 5.59 -8.48 -4.02
N PRO A 279 5.93 -7.31 -3.44
CA PRO A 279 7.08 -7.20 -2.54
C PRO A 279 6.85 -7.97 -1.24
N ALA A 280 7.87 -8.71 -0.80
CA ALA A 280 7.91 -9.37 0.50
C ALA A 280 7.99 -8.36 1.66
N ALA A 281 8.64 -7.21 1.43
CA ALA A 281 8.74 -6.12 2.41
C ALA A 281 8.71 -4.73 1.74
N VAL A 282 8.27 -3.72 2.50
CA VAL A 282 8.31 -2.33 2.06
C VAL A 282 9.03 -1.41 3.04
N VAL A 283 9.68 -0.37 2.51
CA VAL A 283 10.21 0.76 3.29
C VAL A 283 9.52 2.03 2.82
N ALA A 284 8.69 2.62 3.66
CA ALA A 284 7.88 3.78 3.30
C ALA A 284 8.45 5.07 3.89
N PHE A 285 8.48 6.14 3.10
CA PHE A 285 9.02 7.44 3.47
C PHE A 285 7.91 8.47 3.58
N GLY A 286 7.67 8.95 4.79
CA GLY A 286 6.68 9.98 5.09
C GLY A 286 5.70 9.58 6.20
N PRO A 287 5.22 10.54 7.00
CA PRO A 287 4.39 10.24 8.18
C PRO A 287 2.96 9.79 7.82
N THR A 288 2.49 10.04 6.59
CA THR A 288 1.13 9.73 6.11
C THR A 288 0.86 8.23 6.00
N PHE A 289 1.90 7.40 5.89
CA PHE A 289 1.78 5.94 5.88
C PHE A 289 1.33 5.35 7.24
N GLY A 290 1.40 6.14 8.32
CA GLY A 290 0.99 5.71 9.66
C GLY A 290 1.99 4.77 10.33
N GLN A 291 1.50 3.87 11.18
CA GLN A 291 2.34 2.88 11.87
C GLN A 291 2.68 1.69 10.95
N SER A 292 3.81 1.03 11.20
CA SER A 292 4.28 -0.08 10.35
C SER A 292 3.29 -1.25 10.25
N ASP A 293 2.60 -1.61 11.34
CA ASP A 293 1.59 -2.68 11.32
C ASP A 293 0.37 -2.32 10.45
N LEU A 294 -0.05 -1.06 10.51
CA LEU A 294 -1.13 -0.53 9.66
C LEU A 294 -0.71 -0.57 8.18
N LEU A 295 0.50 -0.07 7.88
CA LEU A 295 1.04 -0.11 6.53
C LEU A 295 1.16 -1.55 6.00
N ALA A 296 1.64 -2.49 6.82
CA ALA A 296 1.75 -3.89 6.43
C ALA A 296 0.39 -4.49 6.03
N ALA A 297 -0.67 -4.19 6.79
CA ALA A 297 -2.03 -4.61 6.45
C ALA A 297 -2.51 -3.97 5.13
N ARG A 298 -2.29 -2.66 4.95
CA ARG A 298 -2.66 -1.94 3.72
C ARG A 298 -1.94 -2.47 2.48
N VAL A 299 -0.64 -2.75 2.60
CA VAL A 299 0.16 -3.35 1.52
C VAL A 299 -0.31 -4.77 1.20
N ALA A 300 -0.66 -5.57 2.22
CA ALA A 300 -1.23 -6.89 1.98
C ALA A 300 -2.52 -6.84 1.15
N THR A 301 -3.42 -5.89 1.46
CA THR A 301 -4.62 -5.64 0.63
C THR A 301 -4.25 -5.14 -0.78
N ALA A 302 -3.35 -4.16 -0.90
CA ALA A 302 -2.94 -3.60 -2.20
C ALA A 302 -2.27 -4.64 -3.12
N ARG A 303 -1.45 -5.53 -2.57
CA ARG A 303 -0.80 -6.63 -3.31
C ARG A 303 -1.76 -7.62 -3.94
N THR A 304 -3.02 -7.69 -3.49
CA THR A 304 -4.03 -8.53 -4.15
C THR A 304 -4.33 -8.06 -5.57
N GLY A 305 -4.13 -6.77 -5.87
CA GLY A 305 -4.47 -6.17 -7.16
C GLY A 305 -5.98 -6.08 -7.44
N VAL A 306 -6.82 -6.50 -6.49
CA VAL A 306 -8.28 -6.54 -6.63
C VAL A 306 -8.85 -5.17 -6.34
N GLU A 307 -9.55 -4.58 -7.30
CA GLU A 307 -10.12 -3.24 -7.17
C GLU A 307 -11.61 -3.26 -6.89
N LEU A 308 -12.07 -2.21 -6.21
CA LEU A 308 -13.48 -1.88 -6.10
C LEU A 308 -13.99 -1.29 -7.42
N PRO A 309 -15.31 -1.37 -7.67
CA PRO A 309 -16.00 -0.48 -8.60
C PRO A 309 -15.52 0.97 -8.48
N GLY A 310 -15.20 1.59 -9.61
CA GLY A 310 -14.63 2.94 -9.68
C GLY A 310 -13.12 3.04 -9.41
N GLY A 311 -12.40 1.91 -9.31
CA GLY A 311 -10.93 1.86 -9.21
C GLY A 311 -10.37 1.94 -7.79
N GLY A 312 -9.13 1.51 -7.57
CA GLY A 312 -8.51 1.43 -6.24
C GLY A 312 -9.29 0.52 -5.27
N GLN A 313 -9.01 0.63 -3.98
CA GLN A 313 -9.50 -0.28 -2.93
C GLN A 313 -10.16 0.43 -1.74
N LEU A 314 -10.25 1.77 -1.78
CA LEU A 314 -11.01 2.56 -0.82
C LEU A 314 -12.41 2.87 -1.38
N VAL A 315 -13.41 2.87 -0.49
CA VAL A 315 -14.80 3.19 -0.84
C VAL A 315 -14.94 4.68 -1.11
N PHE A 316 -14.35 5.52 -0.26
CA PHE A 316 -14.33 6.97 -0.43
C PHE A 316 -12.88 7.47 -0.37
N PRO A 317 -12.11 7.36 -1.48
CA PRO A 317 -10.73 7.80 -1.49
C PRO A 317 -10.64 9.32 -1.30
N ALA A 318 -9.72 9.75 -0.44
CA ALA A 318 -9.46 11.15 -0.13
C ALA A 318 -7.98 11.48 -0.43
N VAL A 319 -7.58 11.32 -1.70
CA VAL A 319 -6.21 11.60 -2.16
C VAL A 319 -6.22 12.77 -3.14
N ALA A 320 -5.29 13.71 -2.94
CA ALA A 320 -5.16 14.87 -3.81
C ALA A 320 -4.90 14.46 -5.27
N GLY A 321 -5.68 15.01 -6.20
CA GLY A 321 -5.58 14.69 -7.64
C GLY A 321 -6.26 13.40 -8.06
N GLN A 322 -6.79 12.60 -7.14
CA GLN A 322 -7.64 11.44 -7.43
C GLN A 322 -9.11 11.85 -7.27
N PRO A 323 -9.98 11.63 -8.28
CA PRO A 323 -11.41 11.80 -8.11
C PRO A 323 -11.92 10.95 -6.95
N GLY A 324 -12.81 11.52 -6.12
CA GLY A 324 -13.53 10.77 -5.12
C GLY A 324 -14.49 9.76 -5.76
N LYS A 325 -15.30 9.09 -4.93
CA LYS A 325 -16.38 8.23 -5.40
C LYS A 325 -17.72 8.66 -4.82
N LYS A 326 -18.74 8.61 -5.65
CA LYS A 326 -20.14 8.80 -5.28
C LYS A 326 -20.91 7.57 -5.71
N TYR A 327 -21.84 7.08 -4.90
CA TYR A 327 -22.58 5.87 -5.18
C TYR A 327 -24.05 6.20 -5.44
N VAL A 328 -24.62 5.58 -6.47
CA VAL A 328 -26.05 5.69 -6.79
C VAL A 328 -26.64 4.30 -6.86
N ALA A 329 -27.55 3.99 -5.95
CA ALA A 329 -28.07 2.64 -5.75
C ALA A 329 -29.57 2.51 -6.04
N LEU A 330 -29.97 1.36 -6.58
CA LEU A 330 -31.36 0.90 -6.51
C LEU A 330 -31.55 0.05 -5.26
N TYR A 331 -32.63 0.29 -4.52
CA TYR A 331 -32.96 -0.42 -3.29
C TYR A 331 -34.04 -1.49 -3.50
N GLY A 332 -33.90 -2.65 -2.87
CA GLY A 332 -34.97 -3.63 -2.70
C GLY A 332 -34.49 -5.07 -2.65
N THR A 333 -35.32 -6.05 -3.02
CA THR A 333 -34.90 -7.46 -3.12
C THR A 333 -35.31 -8.07 -4.47
N PRO A 334 -34.45 -8.89 -5.10
CA PRO A 334 -34.81 -9.63 -6.31
C PRO A 334 -36.12 -10.39 -6.17
N GLY A 335 -36.99 -10.27 -7.19
CA GLY A 335 -38.25 -11.00 -7.29
C GLY A 335 -39.43 -10.40 -6.53
N SER A 336 -39.29 -9.21 -5.94
CA SER A 336 -40.41 -8.51 -5.29
C SER A 336 -40.35 -6.99 -5.50
N GLY A 337 -41.18 -6.45 -6.39
CA GLY A 337 -41.38 -5.01 -6.54
C GLY A 337 -42.08 -4.34 -5.35
N ALA A 338 -42.66 -5.12 -4.44
CA ALA A 338 -43.31 -4.58 -3.23
C ALA A 338 -42.31 -4.11 -2.16
N LEU A 339 -41.02 -4.40 -2.33
CA LEU A 339 -39.97 -4.11 -1.35
C LEU A 339 -38.89 -3.18 -1.92
N GLY A 340 -39.21 -2.45 -2.98
CA GLY A 340 -38.33 -1.45 -3.60
C GLY A 340 -38.12 -1.66 -5.09
N VAL A 341 -37.78 -0.56 -5.75
CA VAL A 341 -37.59 -0.45 -7.20
C VAL A 341 -36.64 -1.49 -7.82
N LEU A 342 -35.67 -2.01 -7.06
CA LEU A 342 -34.74 -3.05 -7.51
C LEU A 342 -35.49 -4.31 -7.94
N GLY A 343 -36.54 -4.70 -7.21
CA GLY A 343 -37.26 -5.96 -7.40
C GLY A 343 -38.34 -5.95 -8.47
N GLU A 344 -38.59 -4.82 -9.13
CA GLU A 344 -39.64 -4.65 -10.15
C GLU A 344 -39.31 -5.32 -11.48
N GLN A 345 -38.04 -5.68 -11.69
CA GLN A 345 -37.53 -6.25 -12.92
C GLN A 345 -36.60 -7.45 -12.66
N ASP A 346 -36.17 -8.14 -13.73
CA ASP A 346 -35.20 -9.22 -13.63
C ASP A 346 -33.77 -8.71 -13.42
N VAL A 347 -32.81 -9.62 -13.20
CA VAL A 347 -31.42 -9.27 -12.88
C VAL A 347 -30.76 -8.42 -13.98
N PRO A 348 -30.79 -8.79 -15.28
CA PRO A 348 -30.21 -7.95 -16.33
C PRO A 348 -30.82 -6.54 -16.39
N ALA A 349 -32.15 -6.43 -16.28
CA ALA A 349 -32.83 -5.14 -16.28
C ALA A 349 -32.52 -4.32 -15.03
N THR A 350 -32.34 -4.95 -13.87
CA THR A 350 -31.93 -4.28 -12.62
C THR A 350 -30.55 -3.65 -12.77
N VAL A 351 -29.58 -4.41 -13.28
CA VAL A 351 -28.21 -3.92 -13.52
C VAL A 351 -28.21 -2.76 -14.52
N ALA A 352 -28.99 -2.86 -15.60
CA ALA A 352 -29.13 -1.77 -16.57
C ALA A 352 -29.77 -0.52 -15.94
N ARG A 353 -30.85 -0.68 -15.17
CA ARG A 353 -31.55 0.42 -14.50
C ARG A 353 -30.66 1.12 -13.46
N ALA A 354 -29.83 0.37 -12.73
CA ALA A 354 -28.86 0.94 -11.79
C ALA A 354 -27.82 1.80 -12.53
N GLN A 355 -27.32 1.32 -13.67
CA GLN A 355 -26.42 2.07 -14.54
C GLN A 355 -27.06 3.37 -15.04
N GLU A 356 -28.32 3.32 -15.46
CA GLU A 356 -29.07 4.48 -15.94
C GLU A 356 -29.24 5.54 -14.84
N HIS A 357 -29.51 5.13 -13.59
CA HIS A 357 -29.63 6.07 -12.47
C HIS A 357 -28.30 6.74 -12.14
N ALA A 358 -27.21 5.97 -12.09
CA ALA A 358 -25.88 6.53 -11.86
C ALA A 358 -25.47 7.52 -12.97
N ALA A 359 -25.80 7.23 -14.23
CA ALA A 359 -25.47 8.10 -15.36
C ALA A 359 -26.09 9.50 -15.24
N MET A 360 -27.23 9.65 -14.56
CA MET A 360 -27.87 10.96 -14.35
C MET A 360 -27.05 11.91 -13.46
N TYR A 361 -26.09 11.37 -12.69
CA TYR A 361 -25.25 12.14 -11.77
C TYR A 361 -23.85 12.43 -12.33
N ALA A 362 -23.44 11.77 -13.42
CA ALA A 362 -22.06 11.83 -13.92
C ALA A 362 -21.61 13.26 -14.27
N ASP A 363 -22.50 14.08 -14.84
CA ASP A 363 -22.21 15.47 -15.21
C ASP A 363 -22.37 16.46 -14.04
N LEU A 364 -22.77 15.98 -12.86
CA LEU A 364 -23.03 16.81 -11.67
C LEU A 364 -21.84 16.86 -10.70
N THR A 365 -20.80 16.05 -10.91
CA THR A 365 -19.61 16.00 -10.06
C THR A 365 -18.36 15.64 -10.89
N SER A 366 -17.19 16.01 -10.38
CA SER A 366 -15.91 15.51 -10.87
C SER A 366 -15.53 14.13 -10.31
N ASP A 367 -16.25 13.67 -9.28
CA ASP A 367 -16.04 12.36 -8.68
C ASP A 367 -16.51 11.23 -9.59
N THR A 368 -15.95 10.03 -9.40
CA THR A 368 -16.42 8.84 -10.10
C THR A 368 -17.77 8.42 -9.55
N VAL A 369 -18.82 8.48 -10.37
CA VAL A 369 -20.14 7.97 -10.00
C VAL A 369 -20.21 6.45 -10.26
N VAL A 370 -20.35 5.70 -9.19
CA VAL A 370 -20.39 4.24 -9.17
C VAL A 370 -21.85 3.78 -9.04
N PRO A 371 -22.40 3.04 -10.04
CA PRO A 371 -23.70 2.43 -9.89
C PRO A 371 -23.66 1.32 -8.84
N ALA A 372 -24.77 1.14 -8.13
CA ALA A 372 -24.87 0.18 -7.05
C ALA A 372 -26.27 -0.44 -6.96
N VAL A 373 -26.35 -1.53 -6.20
CA VAL A 373 -27.60 -2.16 -5.78
C VAL A 373 -27.56 -2.42 -4.29
N GLU A 374 -28.63 -2.09 -3.60
CA GLU A 374 -28.82 -2.36 -2.18
C GLU A 374 -29.89 -3.43 -2.01
N ILE A 375 -29.46 -4.63 -1.61
CA ILE A 375 -30.24 -5.86 -1.60
C ILE A 375 -30.69 -6.15 -0.17
N ILE A 376 -32.00 -6.16 0.08
CA ILE A 376 -32.58 -6.65 1.33
C ILE A 376 -32.32 -8.16 1.44
N ALA A 377 -31.32 -8.52 2.24
CA ALA A 377 -30.87 -9.90 2.40
C ALA A 377 -31.67 -10.62 3.51
N THR A 378 -32.00 -9.91 4.58
CA THR A 378 -32.97 -10.38 5.59
C THR A 378 -34.18 -9.45 5.59
N ILE A 379 -35.37 -10.03 5.54
CA ILE A 379 -36.62 -9.28 5.32
C ILE A 379 -37.44 -9.32 6.61
N ALA A 380 -37.84 -8.15 7.09
CA ALA A 380 -38.78 -8.01 8.19
C ALA A 380 -40.10 -8.75 7.93
N SER A 381 -40.49 -9.63 8.84
CA SER A 381 -41.69 -10.45 8.71
C SER A 381 -42.81 -9.97 9.63
N ALA A 382 -44.05 -9.99 9.12
CA ALA A 382 -45.24 -9.66 9.89
C ALA A 382 -45.56 -10.69 10.99
N GLY A 383 -45.09 -11.93 10.82
CA GLY A 383 -45.25 -13.03 11.78
C GLY A 383 -43.91 -13.70 12.11
N PRO A 384 -43.88 -14.56 13.15
CA PRO A 384 -42.68 -15.30 13.47
C PRO A 384 -42.32 -16.25 12.32
N GLU A 385 -41.06 -16.23 11.92
CA GLU A 385 -40.47 -17.27 11.07
C GLU A 385 -40.21 -18.55 11.91
N ASP A 386 -39.72 -19.62 11.28
CA ASP A 386 -39.49 -20.92 11.95
C ASP A 386 -38.55 -20.79 13.17
N ASP A 387 -37.62 -19.83 13.13
CA ASP A 387 -36.67 -19.52 14.20
C ASP A 387 -37.18 -18.45 15.20
N GLN A 388 -38.44 -18.01 15.06
CA GLN A 388 -39.09 -16.99 15.89
C GLN A 388 -38.45 -15.59 15.83
N THR A 389 -37.60 -15.34 14.83
CA THR A 389 -36.84 -14.08 14.73
C THR A 389 -37.64 -12.94 14.12
N TYR A 390 -38.76 -13.22 13.44
CA TYR A 390 -39.49 -12.23 12.63
C TYR A 390 -38.62 -11.61 11.52
N SER A 391 -37.58 -12.30 11.09
CA SER A 391 -36.71 -11.88 10.01
C SER A 391 -36.50 -13.05 9.04
N ARG A 392 -37.10 -12.97 7.85
CA ARG A 392 -36.93 -13.99 6.82
C ARG A 392 -35.59 -13.82 6.14
N ARG A 393 -34.70 -14.77 6.38
CA ARG A 393 -33.41 -14.88 5.69
C ARG A 393 -33.59 -15.32 4.23
N ARG A 394 -32.97 -14.62 3.29
CA ARG A 394 -32.79 -15.08 1.90
C ARG A 394 -31.59 -16.01 1.79
N ALA A 395 -31.71 -17.10 1.02
CA ALA A 395 -30.56 -17.96 0.76
C ALA A 395 -29.51 -17.23 -0.07
N VAL A 396 -28.22 -17.49 0.19
CA VAL A 396 -27.11 -16.91 -0.58
C VAL A 396 -27.28 -17.19 -2.08
N ASP A 397 -27.67 -18.41 -2.44
CA ASP A 397 -27.92 -18.83 -3.82
C ASP A 397 -28.99 -17.99 -4.53
N ASP A 398 -29.94 -17.42 -3.80
CA ASP A 398 -30.98 -16.57 -4.38
C ASP A 398 -30.47 -15.16 -4.69
N LEU A 399 -29.49 -14.69 -3.92
CA LEU A 399 -28.92 -13.35 -4.07
C LEU A 399 -27.75 -13.35 -5.05
N ARG A 400 -27.00 -14.45 -5.10
CA ARG A 400 -25.76 -14.61 -5.87
C ARG A 400 -25.89 -14.19 -7.35
N PRO A 401 -26.98 -14.51 -8.09
CA PRO A 401 -27.11 -14.08 -9.48
C PRO A 401 -27.04 -12.56 -9.67
N LEU A 402 -27.68 -11.77 -8.79
CA LEU A 402 -27.61 -10.32 -8.87
C LEU A 402 -26.24 -9.81 -8.41
N VAL A 403 -25.67 -10.39 -7.35
CA VAL A 403 -24.35 -9.99 -6.84
C VAL A 403 -23.26 -10.18 -7.89
N ASP A 404 -23.25 -11.31 -8.60
CA ASP A 404 -22.27 -11.60 -9.65
C ASP A 404 -22.50 -10.73 -10.90
N ALA A 405 -23.76 -10.49 -11.27
CA ALA A 405 -24.09 -9.61 -12.41
C ALA A 405 -23.70 -8.15 -12.14
N ALA A 406 -23.91 -7.66 -10.91
CA ALA A 406 -23.44 -6.36 -10.46
C ALA A 406 -21.90 -6.27 -10.53
N ALA A 407 -21.19 -7.30 -10.06
CA ALA A 407 -19.73 -7.38 -10.16
C ALA A 407 -19.24 -7.23 -11.60
N ALA A 408 -19.82 -8.02 -12.51
CA ALA A 408 -19.45 -8.04 -13.92
C ALA A 408 -19.73 -6.70 -14.63
N ALA A 409 -20.71 -5.94 -14.14
CA ALA A 409 -21.05 -4.61 -14.63
C ALA A 409 -20.26 -3.47 -13.95
N GLY A 410 -19.34 -3.78 -13.04
CA GLY A 410 -18.59 -2.77 -12.29
C GLY A 410 -19.47 -1.98 -11.31
N GLN A 411 -20.44 -2.65 -10.70
CA GLN A 411 -21.38 -2.07 -9.74
C GLN A 411 -21.07 -2.53 -8.31
N TYR A 412 -21.34 -1.67 -7.33
CA TYR A 412 -21.21 -2.01 -5.92
C TYR A 412 -22.48 -2.67 -5.38
N VAL A 413 -22.35 -3.53 -4.38
CA VAL A 413 -23.48 -4.19 -3.73
C VAL A 413 -23.49 -3.87 -2.24
N LEU A 414 -24.64 -3.53 -1.70
CA LEU A 414 -24.89 -3.46 -0.26
C LEU A 414 -25.86 -4.57 0.13
N LEU A 415 -25.55 -5.32 1.19
CA LEU A 415 -26.49 -6.27 1.79
C LEU A 415 -27.18 -5.57 2.97
N ASP A 416 -28.47 -5.30 2.84
CA ASP A 416 -29.31 -4.73 3.88
C ASP A 416 -29.86 -5.84 4.79
N LEU A 417 -29.66 -5.66 6.10
CA LEU A 417 -30.16 -6.52 7.15
C LEU A 417 -31.32 -5.87 7.90
N GLN A 418 -32.51 -6.50 7.84
CA GLN A 418 -33.68 -6.17 8.65
C GLN A 418 -33.82 -7.21 9.76
N PRO A 419 -33.29 -6.95 10.97
CA PRO A 419 -32.83 -8.03 11.87
C PRO A 419 -33.95 -8.75 12.63
N GLY A 420 -35.14 -8.15 12.73
CA GLY A 420 -36.19 -8.66 13.62
C GLY A 420 -35.66 -8.76 15.05
N ARG A 421 -35.80 -9.93 15.68
CA ARG A 421 -35.32 -10.22 17.05
C ARG A 421 -33.90 -10.76 17.12
N THR A 422 -33.26 -11.00 15.98
CA THR A 422 -31.84 -11.44 15.93
C THR A 422 -30.93 -10.22 16.04
N ASP A 423 -29.69 -10.41 16.49
CA ASP A 423 -28.66 -9.36 16.42
C ASP A 423 -28.02 -9.26 15.03
N PHE A 424 -27.47 -8.09 14.72
CA PHE A 424 -26.83 -7.83 13.43
C PHE A 424 -25.60 -8.70 13.15
N VAL A 425 -24.79 -9.03 14.17
CA VAL A 425 -23.57 -9.82 14.00
C VAL A 425 -23.92 -11.21 13.47
N THR A 426 -24.91 -11.86 14.08
CA THR A 426 -25.41 -13.18 13.69
C THR A 426 -25.92 -13.19 12.25
N GLN A 427 -26.66 -12.15 11.84
CA GLN A 427 -27.14 -12.04 10.47
C GLN A 427 -26.02 -11.74 9.48
N ALA A 428 -25.07 -10.86 9.81
CA ALA A 428 -23.94 -10.56 8.95
C ALA A 428 -23.06 -11.81 8.70
N GLN A 429 -22.81 -12.60 9.74
CA GLN A 429 -22.09 -13.88 9.63
C GLN A 429 -22.79 -14.88 8.70
N ALA A 430 -24.13 -14.86 8.64
CA ALA A 430 -24.90 -15.70 7.75
C ALA A 430 -24.72 -15.36 6.25
N TYR A 431 -24.15 -14.19 5.94
CA TYR A 431 -23.80 -13.75 4.58
C TYR A 431 -22.29 -13.62 4.37
N ALA A 432 -21.47 -14.24 5.23
CA ALA A 432 -20.02 -14.22 5.11
C ALA A 432 -19.55 -14.53 3.67
N GLU A 433 -20.11 -15.56 3.02
CA GLU A 433 -19.76 -15.93 1.64
C GLU A 433 -19.90 -14.77 0.64
N LEU A 434 -20.96 -13.96 0.75
CA LEU A 434 -21.13 -12.78 -0.12
C LEU A 434 -20.23 -11.63 0.32
N LEU A 435 -20.00 -11.45 1.62
CA LEU A 435 -19.11 -10.41 2.15
C LEU A 435 -17.63 -10.67 1.82
N GLU A 436 -17.23 -11.91 1.53
CA GLU A 436 -15.90 -12.24 0.98
C GLU A 436 -15.68 -11.63 -0.40
N LEU A 437 -16.74 -11.31 -1.15
CA LEU A 437 -16.62 -10.69 -2.48
C LEU A 437 -16.21 -9.22 -2.35
N PRO A 438 -15.19 -8.73 -3.08
CA PRO A 438 -14.61 -7.40 -2.92
C PRO A 438 -15.63 -6.25 -2.96
N HIS A 439 -16.55 -6.30 -3.92
CA HIS A 439 -17.53 -5.26 -4.24
C HIS A 439 -18.80 -5.29 -3.37
N VAL A 440 -18.84 -6.10 -2.30
CA VAL A 440 -19.99 -6.25 -1.40
C VAL A 440 -19.71 -5.60 -0.05
N GLY A 441 -20.51 -4.61 0.32
CA GLY A 441 -20.59 -3.99 1.65
C GLY A 441 -21.84 -4.42 2.43
N LEU A 442 -22.04 -3.83 3.60
CA LEU A 442 -23.09 -4.19 4.54
C LEU A 442 -23.88 -2.96 4.99
N ALA A 443 -25.20 -3.07 4.99
CA ALA A 443 -26.13 -2.08 5.53
C ALA A 443 -26.90 -2.67 6.71
N LEU A 444 -27.00 -1.92 7.80
CA LEU A 444 -27.80 -2.27 8.96
C LEU A 444 -29.06 -1.42 8.93
N ASP A 445 -30.22 -2.06 9.10
CA ASP A 445 -31.50 -1.37 9.22
C ASP A 445 -32.12 -1.51 10.63
N PRO A 446 -31.76 -0.60 11.56
CA PRO A 446 -32.30 -0.60 12.91
C PRO A 446 -33.81 -0.41 13.02
N GLU A 447 -34.51 0.09 12.00
CA GLU A 447 -35.95 0.31 12.09
C GLU A 447 -36.72 -1.01 12.28
N TRP A 448 -36.11 -2.10 11.83
CA TRP A 448 -36.66 -3.45 11.89
C TRP A 448 -36.16 -4.26 13.08
N ARG A 449 -35.39 -3.64 13.99
CA ARG A 449 -34.94 -4.30 15.21
C ARG A 449 -36.06 -4.39 16.24
N LEU A 450 -36.32 -5.61 16.74
CA LEU A 450 -37.34 -5.92 17.73
C LEU A 450 -36.74 -6.37 19.06
N ALA A 451 -37.35 -5.92 20.15
CA ALA A 451 -37.22 -6.55 21.45
C ALA A 451 -37.99 -7.90 21.51
N PRO A 452 -37.74 -8.76 22.52
CA PRO A 452 -38.30 -10.12 22.57
C PRO A 452 -39.83 -10.24 22.50
N ASP A 453 -40.58 -9.23 22.93
CA ASP A 453 -42.05 -9.20 22.94
C ASP A 453 -42.65 -8.30 21.85
N GLN A 454 -41.82 -7.63 21.07
CA GLN A 454 -42.24 -6.70 20.04
C GLN A 454 -42.56 -7.40 18.72
N VAL A 455 -43.35 -6.74 17.89
CA VAL A 455 -43.66 -7.11 16.51
C VAL A 455 -43.57 -5.88 15.60
N HIS A 456 -43.36 -6.10 14.30
CA HIS A 456 -43.20 -5.01 13.32
C HIS A 456 -44.48 -4.16 13.21
N LEU A 457 -44.32 -2.92 12.71
CA LEU A 457 -45.41 -1.96 12.43
C LEU A 457 -46.21 -1.47 13.66
N ARG A 458 -45.75 -1.77 14.88
CA ARG A 458 -46.31 -1.23 16.14
C ARG A 458 -45.44 -0.15 16.77
N GLN A 459 -44.15 -0.20 16.47
CA GLN A 459 -43.13 0.77 16.86
C GLN A 459 -42.04 0.78 15.78
N ILE A 460 -41.22 1.81 15.79
CA ILE A 460 -39.95 1.82 15.07
C ILE A 460 -38.91 1.14 15.95
N GLY A 461 -38.13 0.25 15.36
CA GLY A 461 -37.06 -0.49 16.02
C GLY A 461 -35.94 0.41 16.55
N SER A 462 -35.10 -0.19 17.40
CA SER A 462 -33.97 0.49 18.01
C SER A 462 -32.87 -0.51 18.33
N VAL A 463 -31.62 -0.10 18.14
CA VAL A 463 -30.41 -0.84 18.50
C VAL A 463 -29.47 0.03 19.32
N GLY A 464 -28.73 -0.59 20.25
CA GLY A 464 -27.64 0.08 20.96
C GLY A 464 -26.37 0.13 20.12
N ILE A 465 -25.59 1.20 20.28
CA ILE A 465 -24.32 1.37 19.57
C ILE A 465 -23.33 0.22 19.79
N ASP A 466 -23.39 -0.46 20.94
CA ASP A 466 -22.50 -1.60 21.24
C ASP A 466 -22.70 -2.76 20.26
N GLU A 467 -23.92 -3.01 19.79
CA GLU A 467 -24.17 -4.07 18.79
C GLU A 467 -23.73 -3.63 17.39
N VAL A 468 -23.90 -2.35 17.05
CA VAL A 468 -23.40 -1.78 15.80
C VAL A 468 -21.87 -1.88 15.76
N ASN A 469 -21.20 -1.48 16.84
CA ASN A 469 -19.74 -1.58 16.97
C ASN A 469 -19.25 -3.03 17.00
N ALA A 470 -20.00 -3.96 17.61
CA ALA A 470 -19.67 -5.39 17.53
C ALA A 470 -19.75 -5.93 16.09
N THR A 471 -20.73 -5.46 15.31
CA THR A 471 -20.88 -5.81 13.89
C THR A 471 -19.75 -5.21 13.06
N ALA A 472 -19.40 -3.94 13.30
CA ALA A 472 -18.26 -3.27 12.67
C ALA A 472 -16.95 -3.99 12.99
N ALA A 473 -16.69 -4.32 14.27
CA ALA A 473 -15.48 -5.02 14.69
C ALA A 473 -15.35 -6.39 14.03
N TRP A 474 -16.45 -7.15 13.94
CA TRP A 474 -16.47 -8.43 13.24
C TRP A 474 -16.17 -8.26 11.75
N LEU A 475 -16.85 -7.34 11.06
CA LEU A 475 -16.65 -7.12 9.62
C LEU A 475 -15.24 -6.59 9.30
N ALA A 476 -14.69 -5.72 10.14
CA ALA A 476 -13.33 -5.21 10.02
C ALA A 476 -12.28 -6.32 10.17
N GLY A 477 -12.41 -7.15 11.21
CA GLY A 477 -11.56 -8.34 11.39
C GLY A 477 -11.65 -9.29 10.20
N PHE A 478 -12.88 -9.61 9.77
CA PHE A 478 -13.16 -10.46 8.62
C PHE A 478 -12.49 -9.95 7.32
N THR A 479 -12.55 -8.64 7.10
CA THR A 479 -11.98 -7.96 5.92
C THR A 479 -10.46 -7.99 5.96
N ARG A 480 -9.86 -7.68 7.12
CA ARG A 480 -8.40 -7.69 7.34
C ARG A 480 -7.79 -9.06 7.16
N GLU A 481 -8.37 -10.09 7.78
CA GLU A 481 -7.88 -11.48 7.72
C GLU A 481 -7.83 -12.04 6.30
N ARG A 482 -8.63 -11.47 5.39
CA ARG A 482 -8.75 -11.88 3.99
C ARG A 482 -8.08 -10.91 3.02
N ALA A 483 -7.40 -9.87 3.52
CA ALA A 483 -6.81 -8.81 2.71
C ALA A 483 -7.80 -8.21 1.68
N LEU A 484 -9.06 -8.06 2.07
CA LEU A 484 -10.11 -7.54 1.19
C LEU A 484 -10.02 -6.01 1.08
N PRO A 485 -10.51 -5.43 -0.04
CA PRO A 485 -10.72 -3.99 -0.13
C PRO A 485 -11.68 -3.48 0.94
N GLN A 486 -11.63 -2.17 1.20
CA GLN A 486 -12.45 -1.52 2.22
C GLN A 486 -13.95 -1.77 1.95
N LYS A 487 -14.73 -2.04 3.01
CA LYS A 487 -16.16 -2.31 2.91
C LYS A 487 -16.98 -1.07 3.27
N MET A 488 -17.98 -0.74 2.46
CA MET A 488 -18.97 0.26 2.84
C MET A 488 -19.82 -0.32 3.98
N PHE A 489 -19.93 0.42 5.08
CA PHE A 489 -20.70 0.03 6.26
C PHE A 489 -21.79 1.07 6.53
N VAL A 490 -23.00 0.76 6.10
CA VAL A 490 -24.13 1.70 6.06
C VAL A 490 -25.02 1.51 7.29
N LEU A 491 -25.39 2.62 7.91
CA LEU A 491 -26.36 2.67 9.00
C LEU A 491 -27.59 3.44 8.52
N HIS A 492 -28.71 2.74 8.28
CA HIS A 492 -29.97 3.38 7.95
C HIS A 492 -30.53 4.10 9.17
N GLN A 493 -30.92 5.36 8.98
CA GLN A 493 -31.46 6.16 10.06
C GLN A 493 -32.34 7.31 9.55
N PHE A 494 -33.55 7.43 10.10
CA PHE A 494 -34.39 8.63 9.96
C PHE A 494 -34.86 9.19 11.32
N SER A 495 -34.43 8.57 12.42
CA SER A 495 -34.70 9.05 13.78
C SER A 495 -33.52 8.76 14.70
N LEU A 496 -33.15 9.72 15.55
CA LEU A 496 -32.05 9.58 16.51
C LEU A 496 -32.23 8.39 17.47
N ARG A 497 -33.48 7.99 17.77
CA ARG A 497 -33.76 6.85 18.67
C ARG A 497 -33.46 5.48 18.06
N MET A 498 -33.30 5.39 16.74
CA MET A 498 -33.03 4.11 16.07
C MET A 498 -31.68 3.53 16.47
N ILE A 499 -30.70 4.38 16.77
CA ILE A 499 -29.37 3.98 17.23
C ILE A 499 -29.08 4.78 18.51
N THR A 500 -29.17 4.13 19.67
CA THR A 500 -28.91 4.80 20.94
C THR A 500 -27.42 4.95 21.19
N GLU A 501 -26.98 6.10 21.70
CA GLU A 501 -25.57 6.45 21.98
C GLU A 501 -24.67 6.44 20.73
N ARG A 502 -25.24 6.80 19.56
CA ARG A 502 -24.56 6.80 18.26
C ARG A 502 -23.26 7.61 18.21
N GLU A 503 -23.10 8.62 19.06
CA GLU A 503 -21.87 9.38 19.21
C GLU A 503 -20.65 8.52 19.61
N ARG A 504 -20.89 7.30 20.11
CA ARG A 504 -19.85 6.28 20.43
C ARG A 504 -19.55 5.33 19.26
N LEU A 505 -20.05 5.60 18.04
CA LEU A 505 -19.71 4.79 16.86
C LEU A 505 -18.19 4.73 16.69
N ASP A 506 -17.65 3.52 16.60
CA ASP A 506 -16.22 3.32 16.38
C ASP A 506 -15.90 3.49 14.88
N THR A 507 -15.29 4.62 14.54
CA THR A 507 -14.86 4.95 13.18
C THR A 507 -13.37 4.68 12.96
N SER A 508 -12.71 3.92 13.84
CA SER A 508 -11.26 3.67 13.77
C SER A 508 -10.88 2.47 12.89
N PHE A 509 -11.85 1.70 12.41
CA PHE A 509 -11.61 0.54 11.54
C PHE A 509 -11.18 0.98 10.14
N ASP A 510 -9.90 0.82 9.81
CA ASP A 510 -9.31 1.13 8.51
C ASP A 510 -9.87 0.26 7.36
N GLU A 511 -10.53 -0.85 7.70
CA GLU A 511 -11.20 -1.76 6.77
C GLU A 511 -12.60 -1.31 6.37
N LEU A 512 -13.19 -0.34 7.07
CA LEU A 512 -14.58 0.06 6.86
C LEU A 512 -14.68 1.54 6.49
N ALA A 513 -15.68 1.84 5.65
CA ALA A 513 -16.13 3.18 5.34
C ALA A 513 -17.51 3.39 5.98
N PRO A 514 -17.59 3.90 7.22
CA PRO A 514 -18.86 4.11 7.90
C PRO A 514 -19.64 5.25 7.25
N LEU A 515 -20.91 4.99 6.96
CA LEU A 515 -21.84 5.93 6.34
C LEU A 515 -23.17 5.91 7.09
N ILE A 516 -23.70 7.08 7.40
CA ILE A 516 -25.09 7.21 7.88
C ILE A 516 -25.97 7.59 6.70
N HIS A 517 -26.95 6.76 6.43
CA HIS A 517 -27.86 6.91 5.31
C HIS A 517 -29.22 7.40 5.82
N VAL A 518 -29.59 8.61 5.40
CA VAL A 518 -30.82 9.27 5.84
C VAL A 518 -32.00 8.68 5.07
N ASP A 519 -32.64 7.71 5.72
CA ASP A 519 -33.67 6.85 5.13
C ASP A 519 -35.10 7.26 5.53
N GLY A 520 -35.38 8.55 5.46
CA GLY A 520 -36.67 9.11 5.86
C GLY A 520 -37.45 9.65 4.67
N GLN A 521 -38.72 9.30 4.55
CA GLN A 521 -39.61 9.77 3.47
C GLN A 521 -40.45 10.99 3.86
N GLY A 522 -40.94 11.74 2.87
CA GLY A 522 -42.01 12.72 3.04
C GLY A 522 -41.75 14.06 2.34
N THR A 523 -42.26 15.15 2.93
CA THR A 523 -42.03 16.49 2.35
C THR A 523 -40.56 16.88 2.41
N GLN A 524 -40.09 17.66 1.44
CA GLN A 524 -38.68 18.06 1.38
C GLN A 524 -38.21 18.86 2.62
N GLY A 525 -39.11 19.63 3.25
CA GLY A 525 -38.81 20.29 4.53
C GLY A 525 -38.60 19.29 5.68
N ALA A 526 -39.38 18.21 5.73
CA ALA A 526 -39.22 17.16 6.74
C ALA A 526 -37.93 16.36 6.53
N LYS A 527 -37.59 16.03 5.28
CA LYS A 527 -36.32 15.36 4.95
C LYS A 527 -35.11 16.24 5.28
N ALA A 528 -35.14 17.51 4.89
CA ALA A 528 -34.08 18.47 5.24
C ALA A 528 -33.93 18.64 6.76
N GLY A 529 -35.04 18.68 7.50
CA GLY A 529 -35.03 18.70 8.97
C GLY A 529 -34.40 17.44 9.57
N THR A 530 -34.73 16.26 9.03
CA THR A 530 -34.14 14.97 9.45
C THR A 530 -32.64 14.92 9.15
N TRP A 531 -32.23 15.31 7.94
CA TRP A 531 -30.83 15.44 7.54
C TRP A 531 -30.03 16.32 8.52
N ALA A 532 -30.53 17.52 8.81
CA ALA A 532 -29.88 18.41 9.76
C ALA A 532 -29.80 17.82 11.18
N ALA A 533 -30.89 17.19 11.64
CA ALA A 533 -30.97 16.61 12.99
C ALA A 533 -30.02 15.41 13.17
N LEU A 534 -29.92 14.53 12.17
CA LEU A 534 -29.04 13.35 12.26
C LEU A 534 -27.55 13.72 12.15
N ARG A 535 -27.23 14.78 11.41
CA ARG A 535 -25.85 15.29 11.30
C ARG A 535 -25.38 16.02 12.55
N ALA A 536 -26.28 16.63 13.31
CA ALA A 536 -25.94 17.31 14.54
C ALA A 536 -25.33 16.34 15.56
N GLY A 537 -24.07 16.57 15.95
CA GLY A 537 -23.34 15.74 16.92
C GLY A 537 -22.95 14.35 16.41
N ALA A 538 -23.04 14.11 15.10
CA ALA A 538 -22.61 12.85 14.52
C ALA A 538 -21.08 12.68 14.56
N PRO A 539 -20.58 11.45 14.71
CA PRO A 539 -19.16 11.12 14.52
C PRO A 539 -18.72 11.39 13.07
N PRO A 540 -17.40 11.43 12.77
CA PRO A 540 -16.91 11.63 11.41
C PRO A 540 -17.26 10.42 10.53
N VAL A 541 -18.31 10.56 9.73
CA VAL A 541 -18.84 9.54 8.82
C VAL A 541 -19.21 10.16 7.48
N HIS A 542 -19.32 9.31 6.47
CA HIS A 542 -19.93 9.67 5.19
C HIS A 542 -21.45 9.79 5.32
N TRP A 543 -22.07 10.48 4.37
CA TRP A 543 -23.51 10.74 4.40
C TRP A 543 -24.21 10.24 3.17
N GLY A 544 -25.36 9.61 3.34
CA GLY A 544 -26.20 9.22 2.23
C GLY A 544 -27.65 9.67 2.37
N TRP A 545 -28.35 9.70 1.24
CA TRP A 545 -29.70 10.24 1.11
C TRP A 545 -30.57 9.27 0.29
N LYS A 546 -31.73 8.87 0.83
CA LYS A 546 -32.71 8.11 0.06
C LYS A 546 -33.75 9.00 -0.61
N ASN A 547 -33.98 8.77 -1.90
CA ASN A 547 -35.10 9.31 -2.65
C ASN A 547 -36.18 8.22 -2.79
N PHE A 548 -37.42 8.57 -2.43
CA PHE A 548 -38.58 7.69 -2.57
C PHE A 548 -39.46 8.16 -3.72
N TYR A 549 -39.78 7.30 -4.69
CA TYR A 549 -40.52 7.73 -5.88
C TYR A 549 -41.93 8.24 -5.57
N ASP A 550 -42.65 7.53 -4.69
CA ASP A 550 -44.06 7.77 -4.44
C ASP A 550 -44.32 8.51 -3.12
N GLU A 551 -43.43 8.36 -2.14
CA GLU A 551 -43.58 8.90 -0.80
C GLU A 551 -42.99 10.29 -0.61
N ASP A 552 -42.01 10.68 -1.45
CA ASP A 552 -41.48 12.03 -1.45
C ASP A 552 -42.33 12.95 -2.34
N LEU A 553 -42.85 14.03 -1.77
CA LEU A 553 -43.80 14.92 -2.45
C LEU A 553 -43.30 16.38 -2.51
N PRO A 554 -42.75 16.83 -3.65
CA PRO A 554 -42.23 16.01 -4.76
C PRO A 554 -40.89 15.36 -4.40
N MET A 555 -40.54 14.24 -5.03
CA MET A 555 -39.17 13.68 -4.99
C MET A 555 -38.18 14.68 -5.62
N LEU A 556 -36.97 14.74 -5.08
CA LEU A 556 -35.89 15.52 -5.70
C LEU A 556 -35.42 14.84 -6.99
N ASP A 557 -35.18 15.64 -8.04
CA ASP A 557 -34.43 15.18 -9.20
C ASP A 557 -32.93 15.06 -8.86
N PRO A 558 -32.09 14.46 -9.73
CA PRO A 558 -30.65 14.34 -9.48
C PRO A 558 -29.95 15.68 -9.20
N ALA A 559 -30.28 16.72 -9.96
CA ALA A 559 -29.65 18.05 -9.82
C ALA A 559 -30.05 18.76 -8.53
N ALA A 560 -31.24 18.48 -7.99
CA ALA A 560 -31.70 18.98 -6.69
C ALA A 560 -31.14 18.12 -5.54
N THR A 561 -31.01 16.81 -5.72
CA THR A 561 -30.37 15.91 -4.75
C THR A 561 -28.92 16.31 -4.51
N TYR A 562 -28.17 16.65 -5.56
CA TYR A 562 -26.80 17.18 -5.45
C TYR A 562 -26.71 18.65 -5.00
N ARG A 563 -27.83 19.28 -4.65
CA ARG A 563 -27.85 20.56 -3.91
C ARG A 563 -28.12 20.38 -2.41
N VAL A 564 -28.36 19.15 -1.95
CA VAL A 564 -28.34 18.84 -0.51
C VAL A 564 -26.92 19.06 -0.01
N GLU A 565 -26.76 19.79 1.10
CA GLU A 565 -25.46 20.14 1.65
C GLU A 565 -25.18 19.45 3.00
N PRO A 566 -24.03 18.76 3.13
CA PRO A 566 -23.03 18.45 2.10
C PRO A 566 -23.62 17.51 1.06
N VAL A 567 -23.02 17.52 -0.14
CA VAL A 567 -23.40 16.62 -1.22
C VAL A 567 -23.32 15.17 -0.74
N PRO A 568 -24.42 14.38 -0.81
CA PRO A 568 -24.42 12.99 -0.38
C PRO A 568 -23.34 12.16 -1.09
N ASP A 569 -22.74 11.22 -0.36
CA ASP A 569 -21.77 10.24 -0.85
C ASP A 569 -22.47 8.98 -1.41
N LEU A 570 -23.65 8.66 -0.89
CA LEU A 570 -24.54 7.60 -1.37
C LEU A 570 -25.93 8.18 -1.61
N VAL A 571 -26.49 7.98 -2.81
CA VAL A 571 -27.89 8.24 -3.10
C VAL A 571 -28.58 6.92 -3.43
N THR A 572 -29.67 6.61 -2.75
CA THR A 572 -30.48 5.42 -3.06
C THR A 572 -31.84 5.83 -3.61
N TYR A 573 -32.41 4.98 -4.47
CA TYR A 573 -33.76 5.10 -4.99
C TYR A 573 -34.57 3.89 -4.54
N GLN A 574 -35.74 4.15 -3.96
CA GLN A 574 -36.68 3.13 -3.49
C GLN A 574 -38.07 3.34 -4.07
#